data_AF-A0A934ZCE3-F1
#
_entry.id   AF-A0A934ZCE3-F1
#
_cell.length_a   1.000
_cell.length_b   1.000
_cell.length_c   1.000
_cell.angle_alpha   90.00
_cell.angle_beta   90.00
_cell.angle_gamma   90.00
#
_symmetry.space_group_name_H-M   'P 1'
#
loop_
_entity.id
_entity.type
_entity.pdbx_description
1 polymer ?
#
loop_
_entity_poly.entity_id
_entity_poly.type
_entity_poly.pdbx_seq_one_letter_code
_entity_poly.pdbx_strand_id
1 'polypeptide(L)'
;MALTIPATIADVTDLAALSAALGPATQAEARALVPGQSDEALVKSGNRVATPRVDDDALRLLRGAATFYATAPAAVRARVNLSPDFLRVAAWAALQGHDAWTSIATRAAQSGTRDATRAVQSADALKRSRALRDQLAETVAQVGGTPAWRVKVTAAVRPGATGMPEARADVALASLVALGRELLASKKADVKQRVALYSLTAAKLDEAAAVAAQTASIVGKAKAPKSLAKQGEVDLWDGLNLAILEQVTRAFSRASAVDPAVPSLGFVSLRSRAAAKGKQTSGTEKETPGTAKETPGTAKETSGTASPLALATT
;
A
#
# COMPACT_ATOMS: atom_id res chain seq x y z
N MET A 1 -15.62 35.15 -17.47
CA MET A 1 -14.54 35.92 -16.81
C MET A 1 -13.24 35.17 -17.02
N ALA A 2 -12.16 35.84 -17.43
CA ALA A 2 -10.86 35.19 -17.51
C ALA A 2 -10.32 34.95 -16.09
N LEU A 3 -9.88 33.71 -15.81
CA LEU A 3 -9.24 33.38 -14.54
C LEU A 3 -7.99 34.26 -14.35
N THR A 4 -7.92 34.98 -13.24
CA THR A 4 -6.77 35.81 -12.88
C THR A 4 -5.92 35.04 -11.87
N ILE A 5 -4.67 34.75 -12.22
CA ILE A 5 -3.75 34.03 -11.33
C ILE A 5 -3.06 35.06 -10.43
N PRO A 6 -3.04 34.85 -9.10
CA PRO A 6 -2.38 35.77 -8.17
C PRO A 6 -0.87 35.77 -8.36
N ALA A 7 -0.22 36.93 -8.19
CA ALA A 7 1.25 37.03 -8.28
C ALA A 7 1.98 36.21 -7.20
N THR A 8 1.33 35.97 -6.05
CA THR A 8 1.85 35.17 -4.93
C THR A 8 1.89 33.67 -5.21
N ILE A 9 1.43 33.22 -6.39
CA ILE A 9 1.42 31.79 -6.76
C ILE A 9 2.83 31.17 -6.75
N ALA A 10 3.87 31.99 -6.95
CA ALA A 10 5.26 31.53 -6.92
C ALA A 10 5.71 31.04 -5.53
N ASP A 11 5.09 31.55 -4.46
CA ASP A 11 5.47 31.27 -3.06
C ASP A 11 4.73 30.05 -2.49
N VAL A 12 3.81 29.46 -3.25
CA VAL A 12 3.04 28.28 -2.82
C VAL A 12 3.94 27.06 -2.66
N THR A 13 3.84 26.40 -1.50
CA THR A 13 4.69 25.27 -1.11
C THR A 13 4.03 23.90 -1.17
N ASP A 14 2.71 23.82 -1.38
CA ASP A 14 1.97 22.56 -1.42
C ASP A 14 0.78 22.60 -2.40
N LEU A 15 0.23 21.42 -2.71
CA LEU A 15 -0.87 21.25 -3.66
C LEU A 15 -2.19 21.85 -3.18
N ALA A 16 -2.42 21.89 -1.87
CA ALA A 16 -3.65 22.44 -1.30
C ALA A 16 -3.70 23.96 -1.49
N ALA A 17 -2.62 24.65 -1.14
CA ALA A 17 -2.45 26.08 -1.38
C ALA A 17 -2.45 26.41 -2.88
N LEU A 18 -1.90 25.55 -3.73
CA LEU A 18 -1.91 25.74 -5.19
C LEU A 18 -3.33 25.65 -5.74
N SER A 19 -4.08 24.62 -5.36
CA SER A 19 -5.47 24.45 -5.77
C SER A 19 -6.35 25.57 -5.21
N ALA A 20 -6.13 26.00 -3.97
CA ALA A 20 -6.88 27.09 -3.36
C ALA A 20 -6.65 28.43 -4.10
N ALA A 21 -5.42 28.72 -4.49
CA ALA A 21 -5.07 29.95 -5.21
C ALA A 21 -5.61 29.98 -6.65
N LEU A 22 -5.74 28.83 -7.32
CA LEU A 22 -6.27 28.73 -8.68
C LEU A 22 -7.79 28.54 -8.73
N GLY A 23 -8.39 28.10 -7.62
CA GLY A 23 -9.83 27.92 -7.47
C GLY A 23 -10.29 26.46 -7.57
N PRO A 24 -11.55 26.19 -7.18
CA PRO A 24 -12.10 24.84 -7.18
C PRO A 24 -12.33 24.33 -8.62
N ALA A 25 -12.34 23.01 -8.78
CA ALA A 25 -12.76 22.33 -10.00
C ALA A 25 -13.56 21.07 -9.66
N THR A 26 -13.94 20.32 -10.70
CA THR A 26 -14.74 19.11 -10.59
C THR A 26 -14.07 17.93 -11.28
N GLN A 27 -14.48 16.72 -10.88
CA GLN A 27 -14.00 15.49 -11.51
C GLN A 27 -14.36 15.43 -13.01
N ALA A 28 -15.53 15.95 -13.39
CA ALA A 28 -15.97 16.00 -14.78
C ALA A 28 -15.02 16.87 -15.63
N GLU A 29 -14.60 18.03 -15.12
CA GLU A 29 -13.60 18.88 -15.78
C GLU A 29 -12.26 18.17 -15.91
N ALA A 30 -11.79 17.51 -14.84
CA ALA A 30 -10.51 16.78 -14.86
C ALA A 30 -10.52 15.63 -15.88
N ARG A 31 -11.66 14.93 -16.03
CA ARG A 31 -11.86 13.91 -17.07
C ARG A 31 -11.92 14.49 -18.48
N ALA A 32 -12.50 15.66 -18.65
CA ALA A 32 -12.55 16.34 -19.94
C ALA A 32 -11.16 16.69 -20.48
N LEU A 33 -10.16 16.88 -19.60
CA LEU A 33 -8.77 17.12 -20.00
C LEU A 33 -8.08 15.88 -20.60
N VAL A 34 -8.61 14.67 -20.38
CA VAL A 34 -7.98 13.43 -20.83
C VAL A 34 -8.97 12.60 -21.67
N PRO A 35 -9.40 13.13 -22.84
CA PRO A 35 -10.42 12.48 -23.65
C PRO A 35 -9.93 11.13 -24.18
N GLY A 36 -10.84 10.16 -24.23
CA GLY A 36 -10.59 8.85 -24.84
C GLY A 36 -9.75 7.87 -24.00
N GLN A 37 -9.40 8.21 -22.76
CA GLN A 37 -8.76 7.25 -21.85
C GLN A 37 -9.78 6.59 -20.95
N SER A 38 -9.80 5.26 -20.94
CA SER A 38 -10.62 4.49 -20.00
C SER A 38 -10.01 4.48 -18.60
N ASP A 39 -10.84 4.19 -17.60
CA ASP A 39 -10.41 4.06 -16.21
C ASP A 39 -9.34 2.98 -16.06
N GLU A 40 -9.46 1.86 -16.76
CA GLU A 40 -8.48 0.77 -16.74
C GLU A 40 -7.11 1.22 -17.29
N ALA A 41 -7.12 2.03 -18.36
CA ALA A 41 -5.89 2.56 -18.94
C ALA A 41 -5.19 3.54 -17.98
N LEU A 42 -5.98 4.40 -17.31
CA LEU A 42 -5.48 5.35 -16.32
C LEU A 42 -4.94 4.63 -15.09
N VAL A 43 -5.68 3.69 -14.51
CA VAL A 43 -5.22 2.86 -13.39
C VAL A 43 -3.92 2.13 -13.72
N LYS A 44 -3.83 1.52 -14.92
CA LYS A 44 -2.61 0.85 -15.40
C LYS A 44 -1.42 1.81 -15.61
N SER A 45 -1.69 3.08 -15.86
CA SER A 45 -0.65 4.11 -15.96
C SER A 45 -0.19 4.57 -14.58
N GLY A 46 -1.14 4.83 -13.67
CA GLY A 46 -0.89 5.32 -12.32
C GLY A 46 -0.19 4.31 -11.44
N ASN A 47 -0.58 3.02 -11.50
CA ASN A 47 0.02 1.96 -10.69
C ASN A 47 1.52 1.70 -10.96
N ARG A 48 2.11 2.37 -11.95
CA ARG A 48 3.55 2.30 -12.30
C ARG A 48 4.40 3.32 -11.56
N VAL A 49 3.77 4.24 -10.83
CA VAL A 49 4.42 5.39 -10.20
C VAL A 49 3.88 5.55 -8.79
N ALA A 50 4.74 5.90 -7.84
CA ALA A 50 4.29 6.24 -6.50
C ALA A 50 3.72 7.68 -6.48
N THR A 51 2.54 7.86 -5.89
CA THR A 51 1.85 9.16 -5.75
C THR A 51 2.76 10.31 -5.29
N PRO A 52 3.66 10.15 -4.29
CA PRO A 52 4.56 11.25 -3.90
C PRO A 52 5.43 11.79 -5.03
N ARG A 53 5.83 10.95 -6.00
CA ARG A 53 6.57 11.41 -7.19
C ARG A 53 5.70 12.18 -8.16
N VAL A 54 4.41 11.84 -8.23
CA VAL A 54 3.43 12.57 -9.01
C VAL A 54 3.18 13.93 -8.36
N ASP A 55 3.03 13.99 -7.04
CA ASP A 55 2.82 15.21 -6.26
C ASP A 55 3.98 16.21 -6.43
N ASP A 56 5.23 15.73 -6.28
CA ASP A 56 6.43 16.56 -6.45
C ASP A 56 6.49 17.24 -7.82
N ASP A 57 6.28 16.46 -8.87
CA ASP A 57 6.30 16.99 -10.24
C ASP A 57 5.04 17.81 -10.54
N ALA A 58 3.88 17.45 -10.00
CA ALA A 58 2.64 18.22 -10.15
C ALA A 58 2.81 19.62 -9.56
N LEU A 59 3.22 19.72 -8.30
CA LEU A 59 3.44 21.00 -7.64
C LEU A 59 4.44 21.85 -8.42
N ARG A 60 5.60 21.29 -8.76
CA ARG A 60 6.66 22.04 -9.46
C ARG A 60 6.22 22.51 -10.84
N LEU A 61 5.63 21.63 -11.65
CA LEU A 61 5.22 21.94 -13.02
C LEU A 61 4.05 22.93 -13.05
N LEU A 62 3.02 22.68 -12.24
CA LEU A 62 1.82 23.51 -12.22
C LEU A 62 2.07 24.88 -11.60
N ARG A 63 2.90 24.96 -10.53
CA ARG A 63 3.36 26.25 -9.99
C ARG A 63 4.19 27.02 -11.01
N GLY A 64 5.11 26.36 -11.70
CA GLY A 64 5.93 26.98 -12.75
C GLY A 64 5.07 27.52 -13.89
N ALA A 65 4.10 26.73 -14.37
CA ALA A 65 3.16 27.16 -15.39
C ALA A 65 2.29 28.34 -14.91
N ALA A 66 1.74 28.27 -13.70
CA ALA A 66 0.90 29.33 -13.15
C ALA A 66 1.68 30.63 -12.94
N THR A 67 2.93 30.55 -12.47
CA THR A 67 3.84 31.70 -12.35
C THR A 67 4.07 32.35 -13.70
N PHE A 68 4.30 31.56 -14.76
CA PHE A 68 4.42 32.07 -16.13
C PHE A 68 3.16 32.83 -16.57
N TYR A 69 1.95 32.30 -16.34
CA TYR A 69 0.72 33.00 -16.71
C TYR A 69 0.46 34.27 -15.88
N ALA A 70 0.97 34.33 -14.64
CA ALA A 70 0.87 35.50 -13.77
C ALA A 70 1.80 36.64 -14.22
N THR A 71 2.99 36.33 -14.76
CA THR A 71 4.02 37.34 -15.04
C THR A 71 4.26 37.62 -16.52
N ALA A 72 4.01 36.66 -17.41
CA ALA A 72 4.33 36.81 -18.82
C ALA A 72 3.36 37.75 -19.57
N PRO A 73 3.84 38.54 -20.54
CA PRO A 73 2.98 39.35 -21.41
C PRO A 73 1.96 38.50 -22.17
N ALA A 74 0.78 39.07 -22.46
CA ALA A 74 -0.31 38.37 -23.14
C ALA A 74 0.10 37.71 -24.47
N ALA A 75 0.94 38.38 -25.27
CA ALA A 75 1.44 37.84 -26.53
C ALA A 75 2.31 36.59 -26.36
N VAL A 76 3.10 36.51 -25.28
CA VAL A 76 3.94 35.34 -24.97
C VAL A 76 3.07 34.22 -24.38
N ARG A 77 2.10 34.55 -23.52
CA ARG A 77 1.14 33.57 -22.97
C ARG A 77 0.36 32.85 -24.08
N ALA A 78 -0.02 33.57 -25.13
CA ALA A 78 -0.73 33.01 -26.27
C ALA A 78 0.07 31.96 -27.08
N ARG A 79 1.40 31.86 -26.87
CA ARG A 79 2.23 30.80 -27.48
C ARG A 79 2.03 29.44 -26.81
N VAL A 80 1.70 29.45 -25.52
CA VAL A 80 1.36 28.23 -24.77
C VAL A 80 -0.12 27.98 -25.03
N ASN A 81 -0.43 27.03 -25.93
CA ASN A 81 -1.79 26.63 -26.30
C ASN A 81 -2.53 25.87 -25.16
N LEU A 82 -2.48 26.42 -23.94
CA LEU A 82 -3.21 26.03 -22.76
C LEU A 82 -3.80 27.28 -22.12
N SER A 83 -4.91 27.13 -21.41
CA SER A 83 -5.52 28.23 -20.67
C SER A 83 -5.10 28.20 -19.20
N PRO A 84 -5.17 29.34 -18.49
CA PRO A 84 -5.13 29.35 -17.03
C PRO A 84 -6.14 28.39 -16.38
N ASP A 85 -7.30 28.21 -17.02
CA ASP A 85 -8.36 27.33 -16.53
C ASP A 85 -7.96 25.84 -16.57
N PHE A 86 -7.14 25.44 -17.54
CA PHE A 86 -6.52 24.12 -17.55
C PHE A 86 -5.68 23.89 -16.28
N LEU A 87 -4.92 24.90 -15.85
CA LEU A 87 -4.07 24.79 -14.66
C LEU A 87 -4.88 24.70 -13.37
N ARG A 88 -6.02 25.41 -13.28
CA ARG A 88 -6.98 25.27 -12.18
C ARG A 88 -7.44 23.82 -12.02
N VAL A 89 -7.94 23.23 -13.11
CA VAL A 89 -8.42 21.85 -13.11
C VAL A 89 -7.29 20.86 -12.81
N ALA A 90 -6.10 21.08 -13.37
CA ALA A 90 -4.93 20.24 -13.12
C ALA A 90 -4.47 20.26 -11.66
N ALA A 91 -4.42 21.44 -11.03
CA ALA A 91 -4.02 21.59 -9.63
C ALA A 91 -5.05 20.94 -8.69
N TRP A 92 -6.33 21.10 -8.99
CA TRP A 92 -7.40 20.42 -8.25
C TRP A 92 -7.30 18.89 -8.37
N ALA A 93 -7.05 18.36 -9.58
CA ALA A 93 -6.89 16.91 -9.79
C ALA A 93 -5.65 16.34 -9.08
N ALA A 94 -4.55 17.11 -9.02
CA ALA A 94 -3.36 16.75 -8.25
C ALA A 94 -3.67 16.64 -6.75
N LEU A 95 -4.42 17.60 -6.19
CA LEU A 95 -4.86 17.57 -4.80
C LEU A 95 -5.76 16.35 -4.51
N GLN A 96 -6.67 15.99 -5.42
CA GLN A 96 -7.51 14.79 -5.22
C GLN A 96 -6.68 13.50 -5.13
N GLY A 97 -5.63 13.37 -5.96
CA GLY A 97 -4.69 12.24 -5.88
C GLY A 97 -3.93 12.20 -4.55
N HIS A 98 -3.43 13.36 -4.12
CA HIS A 98 -2.74 13.52 -2.84
C HIS A 98 -3.63 13.15 -1.64
N ASP A 99 -4.87 13.64 -1.61
CA ASP A 99 -5.83 13.37 -0.54
C ASP A 99 -6.21 11.89 -0.49
N ALA A 100 -6.45 11.27 -1.65
CA ALA A 100 -6.75 9.85 -1.75
C ALA A 100 -5.59 9.01 -1.18
N TRP A 101 -4.35 9.31 -1.56
CA TRP A 101 -3.16 8.62 -1.05
C TRP A 101 -2.95 8.82 0.45
N THR A 102 -3.06 10.05 0.93
CA THR A 102 -2.91 10.40 2.36
C THR A 102 -3.96 9.70 3.22
N SER A 103 -5.18 9.54 2.70
CA SER A 103 -6.24 8.80 3.39
C SER A 103 -5.89 7.31 3.56
N ILE A 104 -5.28 6.68 2.56
CA ILE A 104 -4.83 5.28 2.64
C ILE A 104 -3.63 5.17 3.60
N ALA A 105 -2.64 6.06 3.48
CA ALA A 105 -1.45 6.06 4.33
C ALA A 105 -1.82 6.22 5.82
N THR A 106 -2.73 7.15 6.14
CA THR A 106 -3.22 7.38 7.50
C THR A 106 -3.94 6.14 8.04
N ARG A 107 -4.79 5.50 7.22
CA ARG A 107 -5.49 4.27 7.62
C ARG A 107 -4.54 3.09 7.80
N ALA A 108 -3.49 2.98 7.00
CA ALA A 108 -2.46 1.96 7.16
C ALA A 108 -1.72 2.13 8.49
N ALA A 109 -1.29 3.35 8.81
CA ALA A 109 -0.66 3.67 10.10
C ALA A 109 -1.57 3.35 11.30
N GLN A 110 -2.85 3.72 11.22
CA GLN A 110 -3.86 3.40 12.25
C GLN A 110 -4.18 1.90 12.36
N SER A 111 -3.98 1.13 11.29
CA SER A 111 -4.19 -0.32 11.33
C SER A 111 -3.02 -1.00 12.03
N GLY A 112 -1.78 -0.57 11.76
CA GLY A 112 -0.60 -1.04 12.48
C GLY A 112 -0.68 -0.85 14.01
N THR A 113 -1.17 0.31 14.47
CA THR A 113 -1.35 0.58 15.91
C THR A 113 -2.47 -0.25 16.53
N ARG A 114 -3.58 -0.46 15.81
CA ARG A 114 -4.69 -1.32 16.25
C ARG A 114 -4.28 -2.78 16.32
N ASP A 115 -3.50 -3.28 15.37
CA ASP A 115 -3.02 -4.66 15.36
C ASP A 115 -2.02 -4.91 16.48
N ALA A 116 -1.12 -3.96 16.75
CA ALA A 116 -0.23 -4.02 17.92
C ALA A 116 -1.00 -4.04 19.25
N THR A 117 -2.01 -3.18 19.39
CA THR A 117 -2.87 -3.15 20.59
C THR A 117 -3.65 -4.45 20.76
N ARG A 118 -4.20 -5.00 19.68
CA ARG A 118 -4.89 -6.29 19.68
C ARG A 118 -3.95 -7.45 20.02
N ALA A 119 -2.71 -7.42 19.55
CA ALA A 119 -1.71 -8.42 19.90
C ALA A 119 -1.42 -8.43 21.41
N VAL A 120 -1.25 -7.25 22.02
CA VAL A 120 -1.08 -7.12 23.48
C VAL A 120 -2.31 -7.62 24.23
N GLN A 121 -3.52 -7.16 23.85
CA GLN A 121 -4.76 -7.60 24.48
C GLN A 121 -5.00 -9.11 24.37
N SER A 122 -4.65 -9.71 23.24
CA SER A 122 -4.71 -11.15 23.01
C SER A 122 -3.71 -11.89 23.89
N ALA A 123 -2.47 -11.42 23.98
CA ALA A 123 -1.44 -11.99 24.84
C ALA A 123 -1.84 -11.95 26.33
N ASP A 124 -2.36 -10.82 26.80
CA ASP A 124 -2.81 -10.65 28.19
C ASP A 124 -4.05 -11.52 28.51
N ALA A 125 -4.99 -11.65 27.57
CA ALA A 125 -6.15 -12.53 27.73
C ALA A 125 -5.72 -14.01 27.81
N LEU A 126 -4.82 -14.44 26.93
CA LEU A 126 -4.26 -15.80 26.96
C LEU A 126 -3.46 -16.07 28.24
N LYS A 127 -2.67 -15.11 28.72
CA LYS A 127 -1.92 -15.24 29.98
C LYS A 127 -2.86 -15.44 31.17
N ARG A 128 -3.92 -14.62 31.28
CA ARG A 128 -4.95 -14.76 32.33
C ARG A 128 -5.68 -16.09 32.24
N SER A 129 -6.08 -16.50 31.04
CA SER A 129 -6.77 -17.77 30.81
C SER A 129 -5.91 -18.99 31.18
N ARG A 130 -4.60 -18.97 30.84
CA ARG A 130 -3.65 -20.03 31.24
C ARG A 130 -3.48 -20.11 32.75
N ALA A 131 -3.29 -18.97 33.43
CA ALA A 131 -3.13 -18.95 34.88
C ALA A 131 -4.35 -19.53 35.61
N LEU A 132 -5.56 -19.13 35.21
CA LEU A 132 -6.80 -19.68 35.79
C LEU A 132 -7.00 -21.15 35.44
N ARG A 133 -6.62 -21.58 34.23
CA ARG A 133 -6.64 -22.99 33.84
C ARG A 133 -5.76 -23.82 34.78
N ASP A 134 -4.54 -23.38 35.04
CA ASP A 134 -3.60 -24.14 35.87
C ASP A 134 -4.07 -24.21 37.33
N GLN A 135 -4.55 -23.08 37.87
CA GLN A 135 -5.15 -23.03 39.21
C GLN A 135 -6.39 -23.93 39.34
N LEU A 136 -7.28 -23.91 38.34
CA LEU A 136 -8.50 -24.71 38.36
C LEU A 136 -8.23 -26.19 38.13
N ALA A 137 -7.24 -26.53 37.30
CA ALA A 137 -6.80 -27.91 37.09
C ALA A 137 -6.34 -28.56 38.39
N GLU A 138 -5.48 -27.86 39.15
CA GLU A 138 -5.02 -28.33 40.47
C GLU A 138 -6.21 -28.49 41.43
N THR A 139 -7.08 -27.48 41.52
CA THR A 139 -8.26 -27.49 42.39
C THR A 139 -9.19 -28.67 42.08
N VAL A 140 -9.53 -28.89 40.81
CA VAL A 140 -10.42 -29.98 40.35
C VAL A 140 -9.78 -31.35 40.60
N ALA A 141 -8.46 -31.48 40.39
CA ALA A 141 -7.75 -32.74 40.66
C ALA A 141 -7.75 -33.08 42.16
N GLN A 142 -7.52 -32.10 43.02
CA GLN A 142 -7.50 -32.27 44.47
C GLN A 142 -8.90 -32.56 45.03
N VAL A 143 -9.94 -31.87 44.55
CA VAL A 143 -11.33 -32.15 44.96
C VAL A 143 -11.80 -33.52 44.47
N GLY A 144 -11.43 -33.90 43.24
CA GLY A 144 -11.72 -35.21 42.68
C GLY A 144 -11.06 -36.36 43.45
N GLY A 145 -9.83 -36.17 43.94
CA GLY A 145 -9.17 -37.03 44.93
C GLY A 145 -8.81 -38.44 44.46
N THR A 146 -9.13 -38.84 43.22
CA THR A 146 -8.84 -40.17 42.67
C THR A 146 -7.95 -40.10 41.43
N PRO A 147 -7.22 -41.18 41.10
CA PRO A 147 -6.45 -41.26 39.86
C PRO A 147 -7.30 -41.02 38.61
N ALA A 148 -8.55 -41.46 38.60
CA ALA A 148 -9.49 -41.24 37.48
C ALA A 148 -9.79 -39.75 37.26
N TRP A 149 -9.89 -38.95 38.33
CA TRP A 149 -10.06 -37.50 38.23
C TRP A 149 -8.83 -36.79 37.69
N ARG A 150 -7.62 -37.25 38.05
CA ARG A 150 -6.38 -36.72 37.47
C ARG A 150 -6.32 -36.95 35.97
N VAL A 151 -6.74 -38.13 35.49
CA VAL A 151 -6.85 -38.42 34.05
C VAL A 151 -7.86 -37.49 33.35
N LYS A 152 -9.05 -37.27 33.93
CA LYS A 152 -10.04 -36.32 33.39
C LYS A 152 -9.48 -34.89 33.29
N VAL A 153 -8.77 -34.42 34.31
CA VAL A 153 -8.14 -33.10 34.34
C VAL A 153 -7.04 -32.99 33.29
N THR A 154 -6.17 -33.99 33.16
CA THR A 154 -5.13 -34.03 32.13
C THR A 154 -5.74 -33.98 30.72
N ALA A 155 -6.82 -34.73 30.48
CA ALA A 155 -7.54 -34.70 29.21
C ALA A 155 -8.20 -33.33 28.93
N ALA A 156 -8.70 -32.64 29.95
CA ALA A 156 -9.28 -31.30 29.81
C ALA A 156 -8.23 -30.21 29.52
N VAL A 157 -7.03 -30.32 30.12
CA VAL A 157 -5.92 -29.37 29.92
C VAL A 157 -5.19 -29.62 28.59
N ARG A 158 -5.14 -30.88 28.15
CA ARG A 158 -4.48 -31.32 26.92
C ARG A 158 -5.37 -32.32 26.17
N PRO A 159 -6.44 -31.86 25.50
CA PRO A 159 -7.21 -32.72 24.60
C PRO A 159 -6.26 -33.26 23.52
N GLY A 160 -6.00 -34.56 23.57
CA GLY A 160 -5.00 -35.23 22.74
C GLY A 160 -5.41 -35.26 21.27
N ALA A 161 -4.69 -34.50 20.44
CA ALA A 161 -4.34 -34.88 19.09
C ALA A 161 -2.95 -34.28 18.77
N THR A 162 -1.99 -35.15 18.48
CA THR A 162 -0.69 -34.78 17.89
C THR A 162 -0.94 -33.93 16.65
N GLY A 163 -0.41 -32.70 16.64
CA GLY A 163 -0.50 -31.77 15.50
C GLY A 163 -1.43 -30.58 15.68
N MET A 164 -2.19 -30.47 16.78
CA MET A 164 -2.87 -29.22 17.13
C MET A 164 -1.88 -28.31 17.90
N PRO A 165 -1.71 -27.03 17.53
CA PRO A 165 -0.98 -26.07 18.36
C PRO A 165 -1.61 -26.04 19.76
N GLU A 166 -0.78 -25.89 20.80
CA GLU A 166 -1.13 -25.87 22.23
C GLU A 166 -2.64 -25.68 22.48
N ALA A 167 -3.29 -26.66 23.13
CA ALA A 167 -4.72 -26.60 23.43
C ALA A 167 -5.12 -25.19 23.89
N ARG A 168 -5.96 -24.54 23.08
CA ARG A 168 -6.51 -23.21 23.30
C ARG A 168 -6.86 -23.02 24.77
N ALA A 169 -6.17 -22.12 25.46
CA ALA A 169 -6.29 -21.96 26.91
C ALA A 169 -7.73 -21.67 27.36
N ASP A 170 -8.50 -20.97 26.52
CA ASP A 170 -9.92 -20.71 26.69
C ASP A 170 -10.77 -21.99 26.66
N VAL A 171 -10.46 -22.91 25.73
CA VAL A 171 -11.17 -24.20 25.62
C VAL A 171 -10.85 -25.09 26.82
N ALA A 172 -9.58 -25.18 27.19
CA ALA A 172 -9.15 -25.96 28.36
C ALA A 172 -9.77 -25.43 29.67
N LEU A 173 -9.81 -24.11 29.84
CA LEU A 173 -10.46 -23.48 31.00
C LEU A 173 -11.96 -23.78 31.03
N ALA A 174 -12.66 -23.70 29.89
CA ALA A 174 -14.08 -24.03 29.81
C ALA A 174 -14.36 -25.52 30.15
N SER A 175 -13.49 -26.44 29.70
CA SER A 175 -13.60 -27.86 30.05
C SER A 175 -13.38 -28.11 31.54
N LEU A 176 -12.44 -27.41 32.18
CA LEU A 176 -12.22 -27.50 33.63
C LEU A 176 -13.39 -26.93 34.43
N VAL A 177 -14.04 -25.86 33.95
CA VAL A 177 -15.27 -25.33 34.57
C VAL A 177 -16.37 -26.40 34.59
N ALA A 178 -16.55 -27.14 33.49
CA ALA A 178 -17.54 -28.21 33.43
C ALA A 178 -17.24 -29.32 34.46
N LEU A 179 -15.98 -29.75 34.58
CA LEU A 179 -15.54 -30.72 35.59
C LEU A 179 -15.73 -30.20 37.03
N GLY A 180 -15.43 -28.93 37.28
CA GLY A 180 -15.66 -28.30 38.58
C GLY A 180 -17.14 -28.27 38.97
N ARG A 181 -18.04 -28.02 38.02
CA ARG A 181 -19.50 -28.07 38.24
C ARG A 181 -19.99 -29.49 38.55
N GLU A 182 -19.42 -30.53 37.90
CA GLU A 182 -19.70 -31.93 38.22
C GLU A 182 -19.34 -32.26 39.68
N LEU A 183 -18.18 -31.80 40.15
CA LEU A 183 -17.74 -31.99 41.54
C LEU A 183 -18.60 -31.24 42.55
N LEU A 184 -18.98 -30.00 42.23
CA LEU A 184 -19.83 -29.17 43.08
C LEU A 184 -21.23 -29.79 43.27
N ALA A 185 -21.75 -30.48 42.25
CA ALA A 185 -23.03 -31.17 42.29
C ALA A 185 -22.98 -32.55 42.98
N SER A 186 -21.80 -33.04 43.39
CA SER A 186 -21.63 -34.36 43.97
C SER A 186 -22.31 -34.50 45.34
N LYS A 187 -23.01 -35.64 45.54
CA LYS A 187 -23.64 -35.97 46.83
C LYS A 187 -22.70 -36.71 47.80
N LYS A 188 -21.50 -37.11 47.36
CA LYS A 188 -20.55 -37.89 48.17
C LYS A 188 -19.96 -37.02 49.29
N ALA A 189 -19.97 -37.53 50.52
CA ALA A 189 -19.57 -36.76 51.71
C ALA A 189 -18.09 -36.32 51.67
N ASP A 190 -17.21 -37.21 51.21
CA ASP A 190 -15.78 -36.96 51.06
C ASP A 190 -15.49 -35.88 49.99
N VAL A 191 -16.24 -35.89 48.88
CA VAL A 191 -16.15 -34.84 47.84
C VAL A 191 -16.65 -33.51 48.38
N LYS A 192 -17.77 -33.47 49.13
CA LYS A 192 -18.29 -32.23 49.73
C LYS A 192 -17.30 -31.61 50.73
N GLN A 193 -16.63 -32.44 51.53
CA GLN A 193 -15.58 -31.97 52.44
C GLN A 193 -14.42 -31.34 51.67
N ARG A 194 -13.95 -31.99 50.59
CA ARG A 194 -12.88 -31.43 49.75
C ARG A 194 -13.30 -30.17 49.00
N VAL A 195 -14.54 -30.09 48.51
CA VAL A 195 -15.11 -28.87 47.92
C VAL A 195 -14.98 -27.68 48.88
N ALA A 196 -15.31 -27.88 50.17
CA ALA A 196 -15.17 -26.85 51.19
C ALA A 196 -13.70 -26.50 51.46
N LEU A 197 -12.82 -27.50 51.63
CA LEU A 197 -11.40 -27.29 51.93
C LEU A 197 -10.65 -26.56 50.82
N TYR A 198 -10.92 -26.90 49.56
CA TYR A 198 -10.30 -26.25 48.39
C TYR A 198 -11.09 -25.01 47.91
N SER A 199 -12.13 -24.63 48.65
CA SER A 199 -12.97 -23.46 48.36
C SER A 199 -13.45 -23.43 46.90
N LEU A 200 -13.89 -24.58 46.38
CA LEU A 200 -14.48 -24.69 45.04
C LEU A 200 -15.92 -24.17 45.11
N THR A 201 -16.20 -23.01 44.52
CA THR A 201 -17.51 -22.36 44.58
C THR A 201 -18.08 -22.13 43.18
N ALA A 202 -19.40 -21.99 43.08
CA ALA A 202 -20.06 -21.61 41.83
C ALA A 202 -19.51 -20.28 41.28
N ALA A 203 -19.30 -19.28 42.16
CA ALA A 203 -18.74 -17.98 41.78
C ALA A 203 -17.36 -18.07 41.10
N LYS A 204 -16.44 -18.88 41.62
CA LYS A 204 -15.12 -19.09 41.00
C LYS A 204 -15.22 -19.77 39.62
N LEU A 205 -16.17 -20.68 39.46
CA LEU A 205 -16.42 -21.36 38.19
C LEU A 205 -17.04 -20.43 37.16
N ASP A 206 -17.92 -19.51 37.58
CA ASP A 206 -18.53 -18.51 36.71
C ASP A 206 -17.53 -17.43 36.28
N GLU A 207 -16.63 -17.01 37.18
CA GLU A 207 -15.50 -16.12 36.83
C GLU A 207 -14.59 -16.77 35.79
N ALA A 208 -14.19 -18.03 36.01
CA ALA A 208 -13.39 -18.79 35.06
C ALA A 208 -14.09 -18.97 33.70
N ALA A 209 -15.41 -19.19 33.70
CA ALA A 209 -16.21 -19.28 32.47
C ALA A 209 -16.24 -17.94 31.71
N ALA A 210 -16.39 -16.82 32.42
CA ALA A 210 -16.38 -15.49 31.83
C ALA A 210 -15.02 -15.17 31.20
N VAL A 211 -13.91 -15.52 31.86
CA VAL A 211 -12.56 -15.32 31.30
C VAL A 211 -12.31 -16.19 30.07
N ALA A 212 -12.79 -17.45 30.07
CA ALA A 212 -12.73 -18.32 28.90
C ALA A 212 -13.48 -17.71 27.71
N ALA A 213 -14.72 -17.25 27.92
CA ALA A 213 -15.55 -16.64 26.88
C ALA A 213 -14.94 -15.34 26.33
N GLN A 214 -14.42 -14.48 27.22
CA GLN A 214 -13.74 -13.24 26.82
C GLN A 214 -12.50 -13.52 25.96
N THR A 215 -11.68 -14.48 26.38
CA THR A 215 -10.47 -14.89 25.65
C THR A 215 -10.82 -15.44 24.27
N ALA A 216 -11.85 -16.29 24.17
CA ALA A 216 -12.34 -16.80 22.90
C ALA A 216 -12.82 -15.69 21.94
N SER A 217 -13.49 -14.66 22.47
CA SER A 217 -13.96 -13.50 21.70
C SER A 217 -12.80 -12.65 21.15
N ILE A 218 -11.79 -12.37 21.98
CA ILE A 218 -10.62 -11.55 21.60
C ILE A 218 -9.80 -12.27 20.53
N VAL A 219 -9.52 -13.56 20.73
CA VAL A 219 -8.74 -14.37 19.78
C VAL A 219 -9.52 -14.62 18.48
N GLY A 220 -10.84 -14.81 18.55
CA GLY A 220 -11.70 -15.03 17.37
C GLY A 220 -11.84 -13.82 16.44
N LYS A 221 -11.73 -12.59 16.97
CA LYS A 221 -11.85 -11.34 16.20
C LYS A 221 -10.57 -10.94 15.43
N ALA A 222 -9.50 -11.72 15.54
CA ALA A 222 -8.22 -11.44 14.87
C ALA A 222 -8.17 -11.80 13.37
N LYS A 223 -9.26 -12.34 12.77
CA LYS A 223 -9.29 -12.68 11.33
C LYS A 223 -9.99 -11.63 10.46
N ALA A 224 -9.23 -11.20 9.45
CA ALA A 224 -9.54 -10.45 8.23
C ALA A 224 -9.97 -8.96 8.37
N PRO A 225 -9.10 -8.00 7.96
CA PRO A 225 -9.54 -6.64 7.73
C PRO A 225 -10.51 -6.60 6.54
N LYS A 226 -11.69 -6.01 6.75
CA LYS A 226 -12.64 -5.68 5.68
C LYS A 226 -12.09 -4.51 4.85
N SER A 227 -12.25 -4.63 3.54
CA SER A 227 -11.64 -3.84 2.47
C SER A 227 -11.60 -2.33 2.71
N LEU A 228 -10.38 -1.78 2.62
CA LEU A 228 -10.04 -0.35 2.58
C LEU A 228 -10.58 0.33 1.31
N ALA A 229 -10.62 1.67 1.31
CA ALA A 229 -10.67 2.43 0.05
C ALA A 229 -9.60 1.87 -0.89
N LYS A 230 -10.02 1.51 -2.11
CA LYS A 230 -9.22 0.61 -2.94
C LYS A 230 -8.03 1.39 -3.49
N GLN A 231 -6.83 0.81 -3.40
CA GLN A 231 -5.63 1.26 -4.10
C GLN A 231 -5.91 1.72 -5.55
N GLY A 232 -6.86 1.09 -6.23
CA GLY A 232 -7.30 1.48 -7.58
C GLY A 232 -7.84 2.90 -7.72
N GLU A 233 -8.37 3.54 -6.66
CA GLU A 233 -8.76 4.95 -6.70
C GLU A 233 -7.54 5.88 -6.74
N VAL A 234 -6.51 5.57 -5.95
CA VAL A 234 -5.23 6.30 -6.00
C VAL A 234 -4.56 6.10 -7.36
N ASP A 235 -4.51 4.85 -7.85
CA ASP A 235 -3.94 4.53 -9.15
C ASP A 235 -4.67 5.25 -10.30
N LEU A 236 -5.99 5.44 -10.18
CA LEU A 236 -6.78 6.19 -11.16
C LEU A 236 -6.39 7.68 -11.19
N TRP A 237 -6.29 8.31 -10.02
CA TRP A 237 -5.87 9.71 -9.90
C TRP A 237 -4.42 9.92 -10.35
N ASP A 238 -3.52 9.01 -10.01
CA ASP A 238 -2.13 9.03 -10.50
C ASP A 238 -2.09 8.93 -12.03
N GLY A 239 -2.89 8.04 -12.61
CA GLY A 239 -3.04 7.92 -14.06
C GLY A 239 -3.51 9.23 -14.72
N LEU A 240 -4.53 9.86 -14.15
CA LEU A 240 -5.10 11.11 -14.65
C LEU A 240 -4.08 12.25 -14.57
N ASN A 241 -3.42 12.42 -13.43
CA ASN A 241 -2.42 13.44 -13.21
C ASN A 241 -1.21 13.26 -14.14
N LEU A 242 -0.75 12.02 -14.36
CA LEU A 242 0.32 11.75 -15.33
C LEU A 242 -0.07 12.20 -16.74
N ALA A 243 -1.29 11.93 -17.19
CA ALA A 243 -1.76 12.34 -18.51
C ALA A 243 -1.89 13.87 -18.63
N ILE A 244 -2.38 14.55 -17.59
CA ILE A 244 -2.50 16.01 -17.54
C ILE A 244 -1.12 16.67 -17.56
N LEU A 245 -0.18 16.22 -16.72
CA LEU A 245 1.18 16.79 -16.66
C LEU A 245 1.96 16.56 -17.97
N GLU A 246 1.73 15.44 -18.66
CA GLU A 246 2.28 15.22 -19.99
C GLU A 246 1.78 16.26 -21.01
N GLN A 247 0.53 16.72 -20.90
CA GLN A 247 0.01 17.79 -21.77
C GLN A 247 0.66 19.14 -21.44
N VAL A 248 0.79 19.48 -20.15
CA VAL A 248 1.47 20.71 -19.70
C VAL A 248 2.90 20.76 -20.23
N THR A 249 3.69 19.73 -19.95
CA THR A 249 5.09 19.64 -20.38
C THR A 249 5.24 19.72 -21.90
N ARG A 250 4.37 19.03 -22.67
CA ARG A 250 4.37 19.10 -24.14
C ARG A 250 4.03 20.51 -24.66
N ALA A 251 3.01 21.16 -24.09
CA ALA A 251 2.60 22.49 -24.52
C ALA A 251 3.70 23.53 -24.28
N PHE A 252 4.30 23.54 -23.09
CA PHE A 252 5.40 24.43 -22.76
C PHE A 252 6.66 24.13 -23.58
N SER A 253 6.99 22.86 -23.80
CA SER A 253 8.15 22.49 -24.64
C SER A 253 7.98 22.94 -26.10
N ARG A 254 6.78 22.77 -26.68
CA ARG A 254 6.48 23.23 -28.04
C ARG A 254 6.51 24.75 -28.15
N ALA A 255 5.95 25.45 -27.16
CA ALA A 255 5.95 26.90 -27.12
C ALA A 255 7.37 27.46 -26.95
N SER A 256 8.20 26.85 -26.09
CA SER A 256 9.60 27.22 -25.88
C SER A 256 10.47 27.04 -27.14
N ALA A 257 10.17 26.02 -27.96
CA ALA A 257 10.84 25.82 -29.25
C ALA A 257 10.53 26.92 -30.28
N VAL A 258 9.38 27.60 -30.15
CA VAL A 258 8.97 28.70 -31.04
C VAL A 258 9.39 30.06 -30.47
N ASP A 259 9.30 30.23 -29.16
CA ASP A 259 9.61 31.46 -28.44
C ASP A 259 10.42 31.14 -27.18
N PRO A 260 11.74 31.44 -27.17
CA PRO A 260 12.62 31.18 -26.02
C PRO A 260 12.21 31.90 -24.73
N ALA A 261 11.33 32.91 -24.79
CA ALA A 261 10.78 33.56 -23.60
C ALA A 261 9.83 32.63 -22.81
N VAL A 262 9.32 31.55 -23.44
CA VAL A 262 8.53 30.54 -22.75
C VAL A 262 9.47 29.52 -22.08
N PRO A 263 9.30 29.25 -20.77
CA PRO A 263 10.15 28.30 -20.06
C PRO A 263 9.90 26.86 -20.53
N SER A 264 10.96 26.07 -20.64
CA SER A 264 10.83 24.62 -20.81
C SER A 264 10.50 23.97 -19.47
N LEU A 265 9.34 23.30 -19.41
CA LEU A 265 8.91 22.54 -18.25
C LEU A 265 9.04 21.04 -18.55
N GLY A 266 9.89 20.34 -17.80
CA GLY A 266 10.11 18.90 -17.93
C GLY A 266 10.07 18.20 -16.57
N PHE A 267 9.82 16.89 -16.56
CA PHE A 267 9.76 16.07 -15.34
C PHE A 267 11.11 15.93 -14.62
N VAL A 268 11.08 15.88 -13.28
CA VAL A 268 12.25 15.61 -12.45
C VAL A 268 12.07 14.26 -11.74
N SER A 269 11.08 14.14 -10.86
CA SER A 269 10.78 12.90 -10.14
C SER A 269 10.27 11.78 -11.06
N LEU A 270 9.67 12.15 -12.20
CA LEU A 270 9.14 11.25 -13.22
C LEU A 270 10.04 11.11 -14.45
N ARG A 271 11.29 11.60 -14.41
CA ARG A 271 12.20 11.64 -15.57
C ARG A 271 12.44 10.26 -16.20
N SER A 272 12.63 9.22 -15.40
CA SER A 272 12.87 7.85 -15.90
C SER A 272 11.67 7.28 -16.65
N ARG A 273 10.44 7.55 -16.18
CA ARG A 273 9.20 7.20 -16.87
C ARG A 273 9.07 7.94 -18.19
N ALA A 274 9.32 9.24 -18.19
CA ALA A 274 9.25 10.07 -19.39
C ALA A 274 10.24 9.59 -20.47
N ALA A 275 11.46 9.24 -20.08
CA ALA A 275 12.48 8.70 -20.98
C ALA A 275 12.10 7.33 -21.56
N ALA A 276 11.49 6.44 -20.76
CA ALA A 276 11.03 5.13 -21.22
C ALA A 276 9.95 5.23 -22.31
N LYS A 277 9.02 6.19 -22.18
CA LYS A 277 7.97 6.43 -23.18
C LYS A 277 8.54 6.99 -24.49
N GLY A 278 9.60 7.81 -24.42
CA GLY A 278 10.30 8.35 -25.60
C GLY A 278 11.05 7.30 -26.42
N LYS A 279 11.64 6.28 -25.77
CA LYS A 279 12.27 5.14 -26.45
C LYS A 279 11.26 4.22 -27.14
N GLN A 280 10.03 4.14 -26.62
CA GLN A 280 8.99 3.28 -27.19
C GLN A 280 8.40 3.83 -28.50
N THR A 281 8.54 5.14 -28.75
CA THR A 281 8.09 5.80 -29.99
C THR A 281 9.15 5.93 -31.07
N SER A 282 10.41 5.55 -30.82
CA SER A 282 11.52 5.66 -31.80
C SER A 282 11.91 4.32 -32.44
N GLY A 283 10.99 3.36 -32.49
CA GLY A 283 11.26 1.96 -32.80
C GLY A 283 10.63 1.40 -34.08
N THR A 284 10.50 2.20 -35.14
CA THR A 284 10.27 1.80 -36.56
C THR A 284 10.29 3.12 -37.36
N GLU A 285 10.98 3.34 -38.47
CA GLU A 285 11.45 2.49 -39.56
C GLU A 285 12.55 3.32 -40.27
N LYS A 286 13.78 2.80 -40.37
CA LYS A 286 14.83 3.44 -41.17
C LYS A 286 14.79 2.78 -42.54
N GLU A 287 14.01 3.36 -43.46
CA GLU A 287 14.13 3.08 -44.89
C GLU A 287 15.60 3.29 -45.30
N THR A 288 16.17 2.27 -45.93
CA THR A 288 17.48 2.34 -46.56
C THR A 288 17.25 2.78 -48.01
N PRO A 289 17.72 3.96 -48.46
CA PRO A 289 17.70 4.29 -49.87
C PRO A 289 18.82 3.51 -50.57
N GLY A 290 18.44 2.82 -51.64
CA GLY A 290 19.35 2.01 -52.45
C GLY A 290 20.46 2.82 -53.11
N THR A 291 21.56 2.14 -53.39
CA THR A 291 22.46 2.51 -54.48
C THR A 291 22.93 1.23 -55.14
N ALA A 292 22.38 0.95 -56.32
CA ALA A 292 22.95 0.01 -57.26
C ALA A 292 23.87 0.78 -58.20
N LYS A 293 25.14 0.36 -58.31
CA LYS A 293 25.86 0.36 -59.59
C LYS A 293 27.12 -0.52 -59.54
N GLU A 294 27.08 -1.56 -60.38
CA GLU A 294 28.12 -2.10 -61.27
C GLU A 294 29.47 -2.64 -60.71
N THR A 295 29.60 -3.97 -60.73
CA THR A 295 30.82 -4.79 -61.00
C THR A 295 31.16 -4.70 -62.53
N PRO A 296 32.30 -5.19 -63.11
CA PRO A 296 33.42 -6.02 -62.57
C PRO A 296 34.85 -5.74 -63.14
N GLY A 297 35.91 -6.40 -62.61
CA GLY A 297 37.21 -6.48 -63.32
C GLY A 297 38.47 -6.94 -62.54
N THR A 298 38.65 -8.26 -62.43
CA THR A 298 39.83 -9.11 -62.73
C THR A 298 41.30 -8.72 -62.39
N ALA A 299 41.94 -9.60 -61.58
CA ALA A 299 43.35 -10.08 -61.53
C ALA A 299 44.48 -9.10 -61.11
N LYS A 300 45.56 -9.47 -60.39
CA LYS A 300 46.45 -10.66 -60.47
C LYS A 300 47.37 -10.72 -59.21
N GLU A 301 47.65 -11.93 -58.70
CA GLU A 301 48.98 -12.53 -58.33
C GLU A 301 50.01 -11.74 -57.47
N THR A 302 50.85 -12.28 -56.56
CA THR A 302 51.24 -13.63 -56.11
C THR A 302 52.18 -13.54 -54.89
N SER A 303 52.44 -14.71 -54.26
CA SER A 303 53.58 -15.10 -53.40
C SER A 303 53.51 -14.70 -51.93
N GLY A 304 53.85 -15.53 -50.94
CA GLY A 304 54.41 -16.88 -50.95
C GLY A 304 55.08 -17.15 -49.59
N THR A 305 54.61 -18.19 -48.91
CA THR A 305 55.38 -19.20 -48.15
C THR A 305 56.40 -18.79 -47.08
N ALA A 306 56.17 -19.27 -45.85
CA ALA A 306 57.07 -20.16 -45.08
C ALA A 306 57.17 -19.80 -43.58
N SER A 307 56.54 -20.62 -42.73
CA SER A 307 57.11 -20.98 -41.42
C SER A 307 58.36 -21.84 -41.66
N PRO A 308 59.31 -21.97 -40.70
CA PRO A 308 59.16 -23.05 -39.72
C PRO A 308 59.84 -22.89 -38.32
N LEU A 309 59.44 -23.82 -37.43
CA LEU A 309 60.19 -24.49 -36.33
C LEU A 309 60.72 -23.66 -35.13
N ALA A 310 60.22 -23.89 -33.89
CA ALA A 310 60.63 -24.93 -32.90
C ALA A 310 61.70 -24.36 -31.91
N LEU A 311 61.86 -24.73 -30.64
CA LEU A 311 61.45 -25.85 -29.78
C LEU A 311 61.85 -25.48 -28.32
N ALA A 312 61.09 -25.97 -27.32
CA ALA A 312 61.49 -26.44 -25.96
C ALA A 312 62.32 -25.51 -25.02
N THR A 313 62.37 -25.59 -23.69
CA THR A 313 62.09 -26.58 -22.62
C THR A 313 62.17 -25.74 -21.32
N THR A 314 61.44 -25.97 -20.23
CA THR A 314 61.41 -27.12 -19.29
C THR A 314 60.17 -27.01 -18.40
#